data_AF-A0A7C5L1R3-F1
#
_entry.id   AF-A0A7C5L1R3-F1
#
_cell.length_a   1.000
_cell.length_b   1.000
_cell.length_c   1.000
_cell.angle_alpha   90.00
_cell.angle_beta   90.00
_cell.angle_gamma   90.00
#
_symmetry.space_group_name_H-M   'P 1'
#
loop_
_entity.id
_entity.type
_entity.pdbx_description
1 polymer ?
#
loop_
_entity_poly.entity_id
_entity_poly.type
_entity_poly.pdbx_seq_one_letter_code
_entity_poly.pdbx_strand_id
1 'polypeptide(L)'
;MDYKTILLGIIGDSAAGKTTLTRGIVELLGPENVTAICSDDYHKYNRKQRKEYGITAINPACNYIDIMEQHFLALKRGKPILKPIYNHSTGDFDPPVYVKPRRFIIIEGLLGAHTQKLRDILDVIVYLDPPEDLRAEWKIQRDTAKRGYTREQVLDALRAREEDSEAFIRPQKKYADFIVSFYPKQKRTGDERLNAKIAMNPAQPSEEFNSIIEKIKAAFENYPCERANNLPCLSISLEKWHGQPMEILDIHGEIGEEMTDELKQMLGHALHQKGVDLNMDKVGLFVKEGRQMISFPLALAQLTITYFLVQNLKKVEHAVEV
;
A
#
# COMPACT_ATOMS: atom_id res chain seq x y z
N MET A 1 0.14 -26.92 -10.19
CA MET A 1 -0.37 -26.39 -8.90
C MET A 1 -1.47 -25.43 -9.29
N ASP A 2 -2.71 -25.86 -9.16
CA ASP A 2 -3.90 -25.10 -9.59
C ASP A 2 -4.46 -24.30 -8.41
N TYR A 3 -3.66 -23.36 -7.89
CA TYR A 3 -4.20 -22.35 -6.97
C TYR A 3 -4.62 -21.13 -7.78
N LYS A 4 -5.73 -20.50 -7.39
CA LYS A 4 -6.12 -19.22 -7.98
C LYS A 4 -5.24 -18.10 -7.46
N THR A 5 -5.04 -17.11 -8.32
CA THR A 5 -4.22 -15.94 -8.05
C THR A 5 -5.12 -14.74 -7.77
N ILE A 6 -4.82 -14.01 -6.70
CA ILE A 6 -5.42 -12.71 -6.41
C ILE A 6 -4.39 -11.57 -6.59
N LEU A 7 -4.83 -10.46 -7.16
CA LEU A 7 -4.01 -9.30 -7.45
C LEU A 7 -4.38 -8.11 -6.55
N LEU A 8 -3.42 -7.67 -5.74
CA LEU A 8 -3.48 -6.46 -4.94
C LEU A 8 -2.74 -5.32 -5.65
N GLY A 9 -3.41 -4.21 -5.91
CA GLY A 9 -2.76 -2.96 -6.35
C GLY A 9 -2.51 -2.03 -5.17
N ILE A 10 -1.27 -1.59 -4.97
CA ILE A 10 -0.88 -0.57 -3.98
C ILE A 10 -0.39 0.67 -4.73
N ILE A 11 -1.20 1.72 -4.72
CA ILE A 11 -1.06 2.89 -5.59
C ILE A 11 -0.83 4.14 -4.76
N GLY A 12 -0.13 5.11 -5.32
CA GLY A 12 0.09 6.41 -4.70
C GLY A 12 1.35 7.06 -5.24
N ASP A 13 1.62 8.28 -4.81
CA ASP A 13 2.76 9.05 -5.30
C ASP A 13 4.11 8.46 -4.80
N SER A 14 5.22 8.86 -5.44
CA SER A 14 6.57 8.58 -4.96
C SER A 14 6.69 9.02 -3.50
N ALA A 15 7.34 8.15 -2.70
CA ALA A 15 7.56 8.34 -1.28
C ALA A 15 6.27 8.33 -0.43
N ALA A 16 5.14 7.83 -0.94
CA ALA A 16 3.92 7.69 -0.15
C ALA A 16 3.95 6.55 0.90
N GLY A 17 5.01 5.73 0.95
CA GLY A 17 5.13 4.58 1.86
C GLY A 17 4.80 3.21 1.27
N LYS A 18 4.54 3.14 -0.06
CA LYS A 18 4.09 1.92 -0.75
C LYS A 18 5.01 0.71 -0.51
N THR A 19 6.30 0.88 -0.77
CA THR A 19 7.29 -0.20 -0.59
C THR A 19 7.37 -0.70 0.84
N THR A 20 7.16 0.16 1.83
CA THR A 20 7.10 -0.23 3.25
C THR A 20 5.86 -1.06 3.54
N LEU A 21 4.70 -0.64 3.03
CA LEU A 21 3.45 -1.38 3.17
C LEU A 21 3.54 -2.74 2.45
N THR A 22 3.93 -2.74 1.18
CA THR A 22 4.12 -3.94 0.34
C THR A 22 5.02 -4.95 1.01
N ARG A 23 6.20 -4.53 1.50
CA ARG A 23 7.16 -5.43 2.15
C ARG A 23 6.56 -6.14 3.35
N GLY A 24 5.83 -5.43 4.22
CA GLY A 24 5.22 -6.08 5.38
C GLY A 24 4.13 -7.08 4.99
N ILE A 25 3.31 -6.78 3.97
CA ILE A 25 2.31 -7.73 3.46
C ILE A 25 3.00 -8.96 2.83
N VAL A 26 4.10 -8.78 2.10
CA VAL A 26 4.90 -9.89 1.55
C VAL A 26 5.42 -10.80 2.66
N GLU A 27 5.97 -10.23 3.73
CA GLU A 27 6.47 -11.01 4.86
C GLU A 27 5.33 -11.73 5.59
N LEU A 28 4.21 -11.05 5.84
CA LEU A 28 3.01 -11.63 6.46
C LEU A 28 2.51 -12.86 5.70
N LEU A 29 2.42 -12.79 4.38
CA LEU A 29 1.89 -13.86 3.52
C LEU A 29 2.92 -14.96 3.21
N GLY A 30 4.17 -14.80 3.63
CA GLY A 30 5.28 -15.67 3.22
C GLY A 30 5.82 -15.28 1.83
N PRO A 31 7.09 -14.84 1.72
CA PRO A 31 7.69 -14.43 0.44
C PRO A 31 7.60 -15.47 -0.68
N GLU A 32 7.55 -16.76 -0.32
CA GLU A 32 7.39 -17.88 -1.24
C GLU A 32 6.00 -17.93 -1.90
N ASN A 33 4.99 -17.32 -1.30
CA ASN A 33 3.60 -17.27 -1.77
C ASN A 33 3.25 -15.99 -2.54
N VAL A 34 4.16 -15.01 -2.57
CA VAL A 34 3.90 -13.68 -3.12
C VAL A 34 4.81 -13.35 -4.30
N THR A 35 4.23 -12.85 -5.39
CA THR A 35 4.97 -12.20 -6.48
C THR A 35 4.74 -10.70 -6.40
N ALA A 36 5.75 -9.96 -5.94
CA ALA A 36 5.72 -8.49 -5.87
C ALA A 36 6.30 -7.86 -7.15
N ILE A 37 5.61 -6.85 -7.69
CA ILE A 37 5.97 -6.16 -8.93
C ILE A 37 5.91 -4.66 -8.71
N CYS A 38 6.98 -3.95 -9.08
CA CYS A 38 6.97 -2.51 -9.18
C CYS A 38 6.51 -2.10 -10.59
N SER A 39 5.42 -1.35 -10.70
CA SER A 39 4.94 -0.84 -11.99
C SER A 39 5.83 0.25 -12.59
N ASP A 40 6.74 0.84 -11.80
CA ASP A 40 7.78 1.75 -12.30
C ASP A 40 8.77 1.03 -13.24
N ASP A 41 8.85 -0.30 -13.21
CA ASP A 41 9.64 -1.10 -14.15
C ASP A 41 9.19 -0.93 -15.62
N TYR A 42 7.98 -0.43 -15.84
CA TYR A 42 7.39 -0.24 -17.17
C TYR A 42 7.58 1.18 -17.72
N HIS A 43 8.49 1.96 -17.15
CA HIS A 43 8.90 3.22 -17.75
C HIS A 43 9.42 3.02 -19.18
N LYS A 44 8.97 3.87 -20.10
CA LYS A 44 9.41 3.88 -21.50
C LYS A 44 10.77 4.57 -21.68
N TYR A 45 11.05 5.55 -20.84
CA TYR A 45 12.24 6.39 -20.92
C TYR A 45 13.01 6.37 -19.62
N ASN A 46 14.33 6.30 -19.70
CA ASN A 46 15.21 6.40 -18.54
C ASN A 46 15.26 7.84 -18.00
N ARG A 47 15.95 8.05 -16.87
CA ARG A 47 15.97 9.36 -16.19
C ARG A 47 16.55 10.48 -17.07
N LYS A 48 17.56 10.18 -17.89
CA LYS A 48 18.20 11.15 -18.79
C LYS A 48 17.25 11.55 -19.93
N GLN A 49 16.66 10.57 -20.60
CA GLN A 49 15.70 10.78 -21.69
C GLN A 49 14.48 11.59 -21.22
N ARG A 50 13.93 11.27 -20.05
CA ARG A 50 12.79 12.03 -19.49
C ARG A 50 13.11 13.51 -19.29
N LYS A 51 14.33 13.82 -18.84
CA LYS A 51 14.80 15.20 -18.67
C LYS A 51 14.93 15.92 -20.02
N GLU A 52 15.45 15.23 -21.04
CA GLU A 52 15.59 15.76 -22.40
C GLU A 52 14.23 16.05 -23.05
N TYR A 53 13.26 15.17 -22.85
CA TYR A 53 11.91 15.32 -23.42
C TYR A 53 10.98 16.20 -22.59
N GLY A 54 11.40 16.64 -21.40
CA GLY A 54 10.53 17.41 -20.50
C GLY A 54 9.29 16.65 -20.03
N ILE A 55 9.35 15.31 -19.97
CA ILE A 55 8.23 14.45 -19.57
C ILE A 55 8.50 13.83 -18.19
N THR A 56 7.51 13.83 -17.30
CA THR A 56 7.68 13.19 -16.00
C THR A 56 7.43 11.68 -16.08
N ALA A 57 7.92 10.95 -15.07
CA ALA A 57 7.66 9.52 -14.93
C ALA A 57 6.18 9.18 -14.65
N ILE A 58 5.38 10.19 -14.28
CA ILE A 58 3.96 10.06 -13.94
C ILE A 58 3.09 10.11 -15.19
N ASN A 59 3.53 10.83 -16.22
CA ASN A 59 2.78 10.96 -17.46
C ASN A 59 2.56 9.57 -18.10
N PRO A 60 1.31 9.17 -18.43
CA PRO A 60 1.04 7.87 -19.05
C PRO A 60 1.83 7.62 -20.34
N ALA A 61 2.13 8.67 -21.13
CA ALA A 61 2.94 8.55 -22.34
C ALA A 61 4.41 8.19 -22.08
N CYS A 62 4.87 8.33 -20.83
CA CYS A 62 6.19 7.89 -20.37
C CYS A 62 6.20 6.42 -19.90
N ASN A 63 5.08 5.70 -20.00
CA ASN A 63 4.93 4.36 -19.45
C ASN A 63 4.33 3.41 -20.51
N TYR A 64 4.81 2.17 -20.55
CA TYR A 64 4.23 1.11 -21.35
C TYR A 64 2.99 0.52 -20.66
N ILE A 65 1.91 1.31 -20.57
CA ILE A 65 0.65 0.95 -19.89
C ILE A 65 -0.01 -0.28 -20.54
N ASP A 66 0.05 -0.37 -21.86
CA ASP A 66 -0.45 -1.50 -22.64
C ASP A 66 0.28 -2.81 -22.33
N ILE A 67 1.61 -2.77 -22.16
CA ILE A 67 2.42 -3.93 -21.77
C ILE A 67 2.15 -4.29 -20.31
N MET A 68 1.99 -3.29 -19.44
CA MET A 68 1.60 -3.49 -18.04
C MET A 68 0.29 -4.25 -17.91
N GLU A 69 -0.75 -3.83 -18.66
CA GLU A 69 -2.04 -4.52 -18.73
C GLU A 69 -1.91 -5.97 -19.21
N GLN A 70 -1.11 -6.20 -20.26
CA GLN A 70 -0.88 -7.54 -20.80
C GLN A 70 -0.19 -8.45 -19.77
N HIS A 71 0.85 -7.94 -19.11
CA HIS A 71 1.60 -8.68 -18.11
C HIS A 71 0.77 -9.01 -16.87
N PHE A 72 -0.01 -8.05 -16.35
CA PHE A 72 -0.85 -8.30 -15.17
C PHE A 72 -1.96 -9.29 -15.48
N LEU A 73 -2.57 -9.20 -16.68
CA LEU A 73 -3.56 -10.18 -17.11
C LEU A 73 -2.95 -11.58 -17.31
N ALA A 74 -1.74 -11.67 -17.89
CA ALA A 74 -1.03 -12.93 -18.04
C ALA A 74 -0.78 -13.59 -16.68
N LEU A 75 -0.27 -12.82 -15.73
CA LEU A 75 -0.03 -13.27 -14.36
C LEU A 75 -1.31 -13.70 -13.65
N LYS A 76 -2.40 -12.93 -13.76
CA LYS A 76 -3.72 -13.30 -13.22
C LYS A 76 -4.23 -14.63 -13.79
N ARG A 77 -3.88 -14.93 -15.03
CA ARG A 77 -4.20 -16.19 -15.72
C ARG A 77 -3.19 -17.31 -15.48
N GLY A 78 -2.30 -17.18 -14.50
CA GLY A 78 -1.31 -18.21 -14.18
C GLY A 78 -0.17 -18.33 -15.19
N LYS A 79 0.01 -17.34 -16.09
CA LYS A 79 1.08 -17.34 -17.09
C LYS A 79 2.28 -16.51 -16.62
N PRO A 80 3.51 -17.02 -16.79
CA PRO A 80 4.73 -16.27 -16.48
C PRO A 80 4.96 -15.13 -17.47
N ILE A 81 5.77 -14.15 -17.07
CA ILE A 81 6.16 -12.99 -17.89
C ILE A 81 7.67 -12.79 -17.86
N LEU A 82 8.20 -12.10 -18.88
CA LEU A 82 9.55 -11.54 -18.85
C LEU A 82 9.41 -10.06 -18.49
N LYS A 83 9.60 -9.74 -17.21
CA LYS A 83 9.32 -8.41 -16.65
C LYS A 83 10.52 -7.48 -16.85
N PRO A 84 10.34 -6.25 -17.37
CA PRO A 84 11.43 -5.26 -17.39
C PRO A 84 11.90 -4.91 -15.96
N ILE A 85 13.07 -4.28 -15.87
CA ILE A 85 13.64 -3.76 -14.62
C ILE A 85 14.03 -2.31 -14.83
N TYR A 86 13.50 -1.41 -14.00
CA TYR A 86 13.99 -0.04 -13.89
C TYR A 86 14.81 0.13 -12.62
N ASN A 87 16.09 0.44 -12.77
CA ASN A 87 17.00 0.59 -11.66
C ASN A 87 16.92 2.02 -11.10
N HIS A 88 16.36 2.15 -9.90
CA HIS A 88 16.20 3.46 -9.27
C HIS A 88 17.52 4.11 -8.82
N SER A 89 18.60 3.34 -8.66
CA SER A 89 19.92 3.84 -8.28
C SER A 89 20.59 4.51 -9.47
N THR A 90 20.70 3.81 -10.60
CA THR A 90 21.31 4.33 -11.84
C THR A 90 20.35 5.26 -12.60
N GLY A 91 19.04 5.04 -12.46
CA GLY A 91 18.02 5.72 -13.25
C GLY A 91 17.91 5.19 -14.68
N ASP A 92 18.37 3.96 -14.92
CA ASP A 92 18.38 3.29 -16.22
C ASP A 92 17.76 1.89 -16.16
N PHE A 93 17.73 1.19 -17.29
CA PHE A 93 17.13 -0.14 -17.41
C PHE A 93 18.16 -1.25 -17.22
N ASP A 94 17.79 -2.27 -16.46
CA ASP A 94 18.54 -3.52 -16.32
C ASP A 94 17.89 -4.64 -17.17
N PRO A 95 18.60 -5.76 -17.43
CA PRO A 95 18.01 -6.90 -18.13
C PRO A 95 16.72 -7.39 -17.48
N PRO A 96 15.72 -7.82 -18.27
CA PRO A 96 14.45 -8.25 -17.73
C PRO A 96 14.58 -9.58 -16.97
N VAL A 97 13.67 -9.80 -16.03
CA VAL A 97 13.65 -10.97 -15.16
C VAL A 97 12.43 -11.84 -15.42
N TYR A 98 12.61 -13.16 -15.39
CA TYR A 98 11.52 -14.11 -15.54
C TYR A 98 10.71 -14.20 -14.24
N VAL A 99 9.42 -13.87 -14.31
CA VAL A 99 8.53 -13.82 -13.15
C VAL A 99 7.41 -14.85 -13.33
N LYS A 100 7.28 -15.75 -12.36
CA LYS A 100 6.16 -16.69 -12.27
C LYS A 100 5.04 -16.09 -11.40
N PRO A 101 3.77 -16.28 -11.74
CA PRO A 101 2.68 -15.94 -10.85
C PRO A 101 2.71 -16.85 -9.63
N ARG A 102 2.20 -16.31 -8.51
CA ARG A 102 2.02 -17.02 -7.25
C ARG A 102 0.59 -16.79 -6.76
N ARG A 103 0.25 -17.37 -5.61
CA ARG A 103 -1.09 -17.26 -5.01
C ARG A 103 -1.50 -15.80 -4.79
N PHE A 104 -0.56 -14.99 -4.33
CA PHE A 104 -0.74 -13.55 -4.18
C PHE A 104 0.19 -12.80 -5.13
N ILE A 105 -0.35 -11.80 -5.80
CA ILE A 105 0.42 -10.88 -6.62
C ILE A 105 0.18 -9.47 -6.11
N ILE A 106 1.26 -8.76 -5.78
CA ILE A 106 1.18 -7.39 -5.30
C ILE A 106 1.85 -6.49 -6.32
N ILE A 107 1.07 -5.58 -6.90
CA ILE A 107 1.55 -4.56 -7.82
C ILE A 107 1.64 -3.26 -7.05
N GLU A 108 2.84 -2.67 -6.93
CA GLU A 108 3.00 -1.33 -6.38
C GLU A 108 3.47 -0.31 -7.43
N GLY A 109 3.06 0.94 -7.30
CA GLY A 109 3.65 2.04 -8.07
C GLY A 109 2.70 3.20 -8.33
N LEU A 110 2.96 3.94 -9.40
CA LEU A 110 2.29 5.22 -9.67
C LEU A 110 0.95 5.07 -10.40
N LEU A 111 0.86 4.16 -11.37
CA LEU A 111 -0.21 4.10 -12.37
C LEU A 111 -0.95 2.75 -12.41
N GLY A 112 -0.86 1.96 -11.35
CA GLY A 112 -1.37 0.59 -11.30
C GLY A 112 -2.88 0.42 -11.53
N ALA A 113 -3.69 1.48 -11.42
CA ALA A 113 -5.13 1.50 -11.66
C ALA A 113 -5.56 2.62 -12.62
N HIS A 114 -4.63 3.11 -13.44
CA HIS A 114 -4.87 4.26 -14.31
C HIS A 114 -5.98 4.01 -15.33
N THR A 115 -5.96 2.85 -16.01
CA THR A 115 -6.95 2.47 -17.03
C THR A 115 -8.06 1.60 -16.43
N GLN A 116 -9.22 1.56 -17.09
CA GLN A 116 -10.30 0.65 -16.68
C GLN A 116 -9.85 -0.81 -16.71
N LYS A 117 -9.09 -1.19 -17.73
CA LYS A 117 -8.59 -2.56 -17.87
C LYS A 117 -7.64 -2.96 -16.74
N LEU A 118 -6.77 -2.06 -16.27
CA LEU A 118 -5.97 -2.33 -15.08
C LEU A 118 -6.85 -2.53 -13.84
N ARG A 119 -7.89 -1.71 -13.68
CA ARG A 119 -8.84 -1.85 -12.56
C ARG A 119 -9.60 -3.18 -12.59
N ASP A 120 -10.05 -3.61 -13.77
CA ASP A 120 -10.76 -4.89 -13.94
C ASP A 120 -9.85 -6.11 -13.66
N ILE A 121 -8.53 -5.94 -13.81
CA ILE A 121 -7.54 -6.97 -13.51
C ILE A 121 -7.23 -7.03 -12.01
N LEU A 122 -7.26 -5.91 -11.28
CA LEU A 122 -7.01 -5.90 -9.85
C LEU A 122 -8.23 -6.43 -9.08
N ASP A 123 -7.99 -7.21 -8.04
CA ASP A 123 -9.05 -7.74 -7.17
C ASP A 123 -9.25 -6.88 -5.92
N VAL A 124 -8.18 -6.22 -5.47
CA VAL A 124 -8.20 -5.25 -4.38
C VAL A 124 -7.29 -4.07 -4.74
N ILE A 125 -7.75 -2.84 -4.51
CA ILE A 125 -7.02 -1.61 -4.77
C ILE A 125 -6.83 -0.82 -3.46
N VAL A 126 -5.58 -0.64 -3.05
CA VAL A 126 -5.17 0.21 -1.94
C VAL A 126 -4.53 1.47 -2.50
N TYR A 127 -4.95 2.64 -2.03
CA TYR A 127 -4.32 3.92 -2.35
C TYR A 127 -3.66 4.51 -1.10
N LEU A 128 -2.39 4.88 -1.18
CA LEU A 128 -1.67 5.59 -0.11
C LEU A 128 -1.76 7.10 -0.30
N ASP A 129 -2.29 7.76 0.72
CA ASP A 129 -2.60 9.19 0.73
C ASP A 129 -2.03 9.91 1.97
N PRO A 130 -0.71 9.86 2.23
CA PRO A 130 -0.14 10.63 3.32
C PRO A 130 -0.23 12.14 3.05
N PRO A 131 -0.25 12.99 4.09
CA PRO A 131 -0.18 14.44 3.92
C PRO A 131 1.04 14.86 3.10
N GLU A 132 0.88 15.87 2.23
CA GLU A 132 1.91 16.29 1.28
C GLU A 132 3.22 16.71 1.97
N ASP A 133 3.13 17.48 3.07
CA ASP A 133 4.30 17.91 3.84
C ASP A 133 5.12 16.71 4.35
N LEU A 134 4.44 15.66 4.83
CA LEU A 134 5.09 14.44 5.32
C LEU A 134 5.74 13.67 4.17
N ARG A 135 5.01 13.52 3.05
CA ARG A 135 5.50 12.85 1.84
C ARG A 135 6.73 13.54 1.26
N ALA A 136 6.71 14.87 1.21
CA ALA A 136 7.83 15.68 0.74
C ALA A 136 9.06 15.47 1.63
N GLU A 137 8.90 15.48 2.95
CA GLU A 137 10.00 15.24 3.89
C GLU A 137 10.57 13.82 3.76
N TRP A 138 9.73 12.78 3.64
CA TRP A 138 10.18 11.42 3.34
C TRP A 138 10.93 11.32 2.02
N LYS A 139 10.49 12.04 0.99
CA LYS A 139 11.17 12.07 -0.30
C LYS A 139 12.53 12.75 -0.19
N ILE A 140 12.63 13.86 0.53
CA ILE A 140 13.89 14.56 0.79
C ILE A 140 14.85 13.61 1.50
N GLN A 141 14.47 13.08 2.66
CA GLN A 141 15.31 12.17 3.45
C GLN A 141 15.82 10.98 2.62
N ARG A 142 14.94 10.35 1.84
CA ARG A 142 15.30 9.20 1.00
C ARG A 142 16.23 9.59 -0.15
N ASP A 143 15.89 10.63 -0.91
CA ASP A 143 16.58 10.97 -2.15
C ASP A 143 17.93 11.67 -1.87
N THR A 144 18.07 12.41 -0.76
CA THR A 144 19.37 12.95 -0.33
C THR A 144 20.28 11.85 0.23
N ALA A 145 19.76 10.95 1.07
CA ALA A 145 20.58 9.89 1.69
C ALA A 145 20.96 8.76 0.73
N LYS A 146 20.05 8.34 -0.17
CA LYS A 146 20.25 7.13 -1.01
C LYS A 146 20.63 7.43 -2.45
N ARG A 147 20.38 8.64 -2.95
CA ARG A 147 20.53 8.98 -4.38
C ARG A 147 21.42 10.20 -4.64
N GLY A 148 21.97 10.82 -3.59
CA GLY A 148 22.93 11.92 -3.70
C GLY A 148 22.33 13.24 -4.20
N TYR A 149 21.00 13.41 -4.15
CA TYR A 149 20.36 14.67 -4.52
C TYR A 149 20.48 15.73 -3.42
N THR A 150 20.46 17.00 -3.80
CA THR A 150 20.29 18.10 -2.84
C THR A 150 18.82 18.28 -2.47
N ARG A 151 18.53 18.88 -1.31
CA ARG A 151 17.15 19.19 -0.89
C ARG A 151 16.43 20.04 -1.94
N GLU A 152 17.10 21.03 -2.51
CA GLU A 152 16.56 21.91 -3.54
C GLU A 152 16.15 21.13 -4.80
N GLN A 153 17.03 20.25 -5.30
CA GLN A 153 16.72 19.40 -6.45
C GLN A 153 15.49 18.51 -6.22
N VAL A 154 15.31 18.01 -4.99
CA VAL A 154 14.13 17.21 -4.64
C VAL A 154 12.85 18.06 -4.64
N LEU A 155 12.91 19.27 -4.10
CA LEU A 155 11.78 20.21 -4.08
C LEU A 155 11.40 20.68 -5.49
N ASP A 156 12.37 20.98 -6.35
CA ASP A 156 12.12 21.28 -7.77
C ASP A 156 11.44 20.11 -8.47
N ALA A 157 11.93 18.89 -8.24
CA ALA A 157 11.34 17.69 -8.82
C ALA A 157 9.93 17.40 -8.31
N LEU A 158 9.58 17.79 -7.08
CA LEU A 158 8.22 17.72 -6.56
C LEU A 158 7.32 18.74 -7.27
N ARG A 159 7.73 20.01 -7.35
CA ARG A 159 6.98 21.06 -8.04
C ARG A 159 6.70 20.71 -9.50
N ALA A 160 7.72 20.22 -10.22
CA ALA A 160 7.60 19.86 -11.64
C ALA A 160 6.68 18.65 -11.90
N ARG A 161 6.31 17.89 -10.86
CA ARG A 161 5.46 16.70 -10.95
C ARG A 161 4.05 16.91 -10.46
N GLU A 162 3.76 18.05 -9.83
CA GLU A 162 2.50 18.30 -9.15
C GLU A 162 1.32 18.23 -10.12
N GLU A 163 1.44 18.89 -11.28
CA GLU A 163 0.40 18.88 -12.32
C GLU A 163 0.11 17.45 -12.82
N ASP A 164 1.14 16.67 -13.12
CA ASP A 164 0.98 15.27 -13.53
C ASP A 164 0.43 14.38 -12.39
N SER A 165 0.79 14.65 -11.13
CA SER A 165 0.26 13.91 -9.98
C SER A 165 -1.24 14.16 -9.80
N GLU A 166 -1.67 15.41 -9.89
CA GLU A 166 -3.08 15.82 -9.88
C GLU A 166 -3.84 15.23 -11.08
N ALA A 167 -3.24 15.19 -12.26
CA ALA A 167 -3.88 14.68 -13.46
C ALA A 167 -3.97 13.15 -13.52
N PHE A 168 -2.97 12.42 -13.01
CA PHE A 168 -2.82 10.98 -13.31
C PHE A 168 -2.70 10.06 -12.09
N ILE A 169 -2.22 10.55 -10.93
CA ILE A 169 -2.09 9.72 -9.72
C ILE A 169 -3.32 9.87 -8.83
N ARG A 170 -3.59 11.09 -8.36
CA ARG A 170 -4.67 11.38 -7.40
C ARG A 170 -6.05 10.92 -7.88
N PRO A 171 -6.41 10.98 -9.17
CA PRO A 171 -7.71 10.49 -9.63
C PRO A 171 -7.89 8.98 -9.47
N GLN A 172 -6.82 8.19 -9.31
CA GLN A 172 -6.94 6.74 -9.09
C GLN A 172 -7.53 6.41 -7.72
N LYS A 173 -7.44 7.33 -6.76
CA LYS A 173 -7.95 7.19 -5.39
C LYS A 173 -9.45 6.88 -5.33
N LYS A 174 -10.26 7.38 -6.27
CA LYS A 174 -11.72 7.13 -6.31
C LYS A 174 -12.10 5.69 -6.64
N TYR A 175 -11.14 4.88 -7.10
CA TYR A 175 -11.33 3.47 -7.40
C TYR A 175 -10.77 2.56 -6.30
N ALA A 176 -10.24 3.14 -5.22
CA ALA A 176 -9.63 2.38 -4.15
C ALA A 176 -10.70 1.74 -3.25
N ASP A 177 -10.47 0.47 -2.92
CA ASP A 177 -11.18 -0.26 -1.88
C ASP A 177 -10.74 0.22 -0.49
N PHE A 178 -9.46 0.56 -0.37
CA PHE A 178 -8.82 1.06 0.83
C PHE A 178 -8.03 2.32 0.54
N ILE A 179 -8.18 3.34 1.38
CA ILE A 179 -7.32 4.51 1.37
C ILE A 179 -6.59 4.55 2.71
N VAL A 180 -5.27 4.46 2.66
CA VAL A 180 -4.43 4.46 3.87
C VAL A 180 -3.63 5.75 3.92
N SER A 181 -3.76 6.49 5.02
CA SER A 181 -3.03 7.72 5.27
C SER A 181 -2.29 7.61 6.59
N PHE A 182 -0.96 7.66 6.53
CA PHE A 182 -0.13 7.83 7.73
C PHE A 182 0.09 9.32 7.95
N TYR A 183 -0.13 9.80 9.17
CA TYR A 183 -0.10 11.24 9.45
C TYR A 183 0.41 11.54 10.86
N PRO A 184 1.05 12.71 11.07
CA PRO A 184 1.51 13.11 12.39
C PRO A 184 0.36 13.61 13.25
N LYS A 185 0.45 13.39 14.57
CA LYS A 185 -0.53 13.86 15.57
C LYS A 185 -0.68 15.38 15.59
N GLN A 186 0.43 16.12 15.44
CA GLN A 186 0.51 17.59 15.35
C GLN A 186 1.74 18.02 14.53
N LYS A 187 1.78 19.27 14.03
CA LYS A 187 2.93 19.89 13.31
C LYS A 187 4.23 19.99 14.12
N ARG A 188 4.31 19.46 15.34
CA ARG A 188 5.51 19.57 16.19
C ARG A 188 6.57 18.56 15.78
N THR A 189 7.75 19.08 15.51
CA THR A 189 8.99 18.36 15.25
C THR A 189 9.42 17.60 16.51
N GLY A 190 9.43 16.27 16.45
CA GLY A 190 10.13 15.42 17.43
C GLY A 190 9.44 14.12 17.83
N ASP A 191 8.10 14.03 17.76
CA ASP A 191 7.41 12.75 17.96
C ASP A 191 7.22 12.05 16.61
N GLU A 192 7.92 10.93 16.46
CA GLU A 192 8.09 10.23 15.18
C GLU A 192 7.05 9.14 14.93
N ARG A 193 6.15 8.93 15.90
CA ARG A 193 5.09 7.92 15.80
C ARG A 193 3.92 8.48 15.01
N LEU A 194 3.72 7.94 13.82
CA LEU A 194 2.62 8.33 12.95
C LEU A 194 1.35 7.60 13.34
N ASN A 195 0.23 8.30 13.27
CA ASN A 195 -1.10 7.71 13.25
C ASN A 195 -1.35 7.07 11.88
N ALA A 196 -2.37 6.22 11.77
CA ALA A 196 -2.86 5.70 10.51
C ALA A 196 -4.38 5.82 10.44
N LYS A 197 -4.88 6.36 9.32
CA LYS A 197 -6.28 6.25 8.92
C LYS A 197 -6.41 5.24 7.80
N ILE A 198 -7.36 4.33 7.94
CA ILE A 198 -7.73 3.35 6.91
C ILE A 198 -9.19 3.60 6.59
N ALA A 199 -9.45 4.29 5.48
CA ALA A 199 -10.80 4.44 4.95
C ALA A 199 -11.13 3.23 4.07
N MET A 200 -12.24 2.57 4.37
CA MET A 200 -12.69 1.33 3.73
C MET A 200 -14.00 1.60 2.99
N ASN A 201 -14.06 1.14 1.74
CA ASN A 201 -15.30 1.19 0.95
C ASN A 201 -16.34 0.28 1.61
N PRO A 202 -17.56 0.75 1.94
CA PRO A 202 -18.60 -0.06 2.59
C PRO A 202 -19.03 -1.32 1.81
N ALA A 203 -18.70 -1.42 0.52
CA ALA A 203 -18.89 -2.64 -0.27
C ALA A 203 -17.87 -3.76 0.04
N GLN A 204 -16.77 -3.45 0.75
CA GLN A 204 -15.70 -4.38 1.12
C GLN A 204 -15.85 -5.06 2.48
N PRO A 205 -16.26 -4.40 3.59
CA PRO A 205 -16.37 -5.04 4.90
C PRO A 205 -17.36 -6.21 4.88
N SER A 206 -17.00 -7.28 5.59
CA SER A 206 -17.90 -8.39 5.87
C SER A 206 -18.44 -8.30 7.28
N GLU A 207 -19.58 -8.96 7.53
CA GLU A 207 -20.13 -9.11 8.88
C GLU A 207 -19.09 -9.62 9.90
N GLU A 208 -18.23 -10.56 9.49
CA GLU A 208 -17.12 -11.06 10.30
C GLU A 208 -16.10 -9.96 10.67
N PHE A 209 -15.70 -9.12 9.72
CA PHE A 209 -14.75 -8.02 9.97
C PHE A 209 -15.38 -7.00 10.91
N ASN A 210 -16.64 -6.63 10.66
CA ASN A 210 -17.39 -5.72 11.53
C ASN A 210 -17.52 -6.30 12.94
N SER A 211 -17.74 -7.62 13.09
CA SER A 211 -17.76 -8.27 14.41
C SER A 211 -16.41 -8.23 15.11
N ILE A 212 -15.31 -8.47 14.39
CA ILE A 212 -13.95 -8.35 14.94
C ILE A 212 -13.72 -6.92 15.44
N ILE A 213 -14.06 -5.95 14.60
CA ILE A 213 -13.95 -4.52 14.90
C ILE A 213 -14.81 -4.10 16.10
N GLU A 214 -16.07 -4.53 16.21
CA GLU A 214 -16.91 -4.20 17.36
C GLU A 214 -16.40 -4.85 18.65
N LYS A 215 -15.86 -6.07 18.57
CA LYS A 215 -15.19 -6.71 19.72
C LYS A 215 -13.95 -5.93 20.16
N ILE A 216 -13.15 -5.46 19.21
CA ILE A 216 -11.99 -4.60 19.48
C ILE A 216 -12.44 -3.29 20.13
N LYS A 217 -13.45 -2.62 19.57
CA LYS A 217 -14.02 -1.41 20.15
C LYS A 217 -14.43 -1.65 21.60
N ALA A 218 -15.19 -2.72 21.87
CA ALA A 218 -15.63 -3.05 23.22
C ALA A 218 -14.47 -3.39 24.16
N ALA A 219 -13.45 -4.10 23.69
CA ALA A 219 -12.26 -4.45 24.47
C ALA A 219 -11.42 -3.20 24.83
N PHE A 220 -11.42 -2.19 23.95
CA PHE A 220 -10.52 -1.04 24.04
C PHE A 220 -11.21 0.32 24.20
N GLU A 221 -12.53 0.34 24.41
CA GLU A 221 -13.33 1.55 24.63
C GLU A 221 -12.79 2.39 25.80
N ASN A 222 -12.17 1.71 26.77
CA ASN A 222 -11.58 2.30 27.97
C ASN A 222 -10.05 2.21 28.03
N TYR A 223 -9.35 1.97 26.91
CA TYR A 223 -7.89 2.03 26.84
C TYR A 223 -7.43 3.41 26.33
N PRO A 224 -7.17 4.37 27.24
CA PRO A 224 -6.76 5.72 26.85
C PRO A 224 -5.34 5.69 26.29
N CYS A 225 -5.13 6.43 25.19
CA CYS A 225 -3.79 6.80 24.80
C CYS A 225 -3.30 7.92 25.74
N GLU A 226 -2.38 7.60 26.66
CA GLU A 226 -1.94 8.49 27.76
C GLU A 226 -1.51 9.89 27.29
N ARG A 227 -0.85 10.01 26.12
CA ARG A 227 -0.44 11.33 25.59
C ARG A 227 -1.44 11.91 24.59
N ALA A 228 -2.50 11.19 24.24
CA ALA A 228 -3.60 11.67 23.40
C ALA A 228 -4.72 12.33 24.22
N ASN A 229 -4.40 12.90 25.39
CA ASN A 229 -5.38 13.48 26.32
C ASN A 229 -6.51 12.50 26.68
N ASN A 230 -6.17 11.21 26.87
CA ASN A 230 -7.12 10.12 27.14
C ASN A 230 -8.16 9.86 26.03
N LEU A 231 -7.89 10.28 24.79
CA LEU A 231 -8.70 9.84 23.65
C LEU A 231 -8.46 8.34 23.35
N PRO A 232 -9.44 7.65 22.74
CA PRO A 232 -9.28 6.25 22.34
C PRO A 232 -8.11 6.07 21.37
N CYS A 233 -7.30 5.02 21.58
CA CYS A 233 -6.21 4.69 20.67
C CYS A 233 -6.68 4.15 19.30
N LEU A 234 -7.93 3.70 19.24
CA LEU A 234 -8.58 3.19 18.05
C LEU A 234 -10.00 3.74 18.01
N SER A 235 -10.41 4.29 16.87
CA SER A 235 -11.78 4.77 16.68
C SER A 235 -12.27 4.46 15.28
N ILE A 236 -13.60 4.34 15.14
CA ILE A 236 -14.23 4.19 13.83
C ILE A 236 -15.31 5.22 13.66
N SER A 237 -15.26 5.91 12.53
CA SER A 237 -16.24 6.89 12.12
C SER A 237 -16.78 6.53 10.73
N LEU A 238 -18.00 6.98 10.45
CA LEU A 238 -18.54 7.05 9.10
C LEU A 238 -18.32 8.47 8.60
N GLU A 239 -17.50 8.63 7.57
CA GLU A 239 -17.18 9.92 6.98
C GLU A 239 -17.43 9.90 5.47
N LYS A 240 -17.64 11.08 4.88
CA LYS A 240 -17.69 11.20 3.42
C LYS A 240 -16.29 11.43 2.90
N TRP A 241 -15.83 10.53 2.05
CA TRP A 241 -14.58 10.65 1.34
C TRP A 241 -14.85 10.83 -0.16
N HIS A 242 -14.52 12.00 -0.73
CA HIS A 242 -14.87 12.38 -2.10
C HIS A 242 -16.36 12.16 -2.45
N GLY A 243 -17.25 12.40 -1.48
CA GLY A 243 -18.70 12.29 -1.66
C GLY A 243 -19.26 10.88 -1.45
N GLN A 244 -18.42 9.85 -1.29
CA GLN A 244 -18.85 8.49 -0.94
C GLN A 244 -18.75 8.25 0.57
N PRO A 245 -19.72 7.57 1.20
CA PRO A 245 -19.58 7.15 2.59
C PRO A 245 -18.46 6.11 2.69
N MET A 246 -17.57 6.29 3.64
CA MET A 246 -16.49 5.36 3.97
C MET A 246 -16.49 5.11 5.49
N GLU A 247 -16.18 3.88 5.88
CA GLU A 247 -15.84 3.56 7.26
C GLU A 247 -14.35 3.86 7.46
N ILE A 248 -14.04 4.77 8.39
CA ILE A 248 -12.68 5.16 8.69
C ILE A 248 -12.27 4.52 10.00
N LEU A 249 -11.30 3.62 9.93
CA LEU A 249 -10.56 3.15 11.08
C LEU A 249 -9.38 4.10 11.34
N ASP A 250 -9.45 4.85 12.43
CA ASP A 250 -8.38 5.74 12.89
C ASP A 250 -7.59 5.06 14.02
N ILE A 251 -6.28 5.00 13.85
CA ILE A 251 -5.33 4.28 14.69
C ILE A 251 -4.27 5.27 15.16
N HIS A 252 -4.24 5.51 16.46
CA HIS A 252 -3.31 6.42 17.07
C HIS A 252 -1.90 5.80 17.15
N GLY A 253 -0.85 6.58 16.89
CA GLY A 253 0.55 6.17 16.92
C GLY A 253 1.09 5.76 18.29
N GLU A 254 0.30 5.96 19.33
CA GLU A 254 0.61 5.60 20.72
C GLU A 254 -0.11 4.35 21.17
N ILE A 255 -0.83 3.67 20.27
CA ILE A 255 -1.42 2.36 20.56
C ILE A 255 -0.36 1.45 21.21
N GLY A 256 -0.73 0.84 22.34
CA GLY A 256 0.17 0.01 23.12
C GLY A 256 0.48 -1.32 22.43
N GLU A 257 1.58 -1.94 22.85
CA GLU A 257 1.98 -3.28 22.37
C GLU A 257 0.90 -4.32 22.68
N GLU A 258 0.36 -4.31 23.90
CA GLU A 258 -0.71 -5.23 24.34
C GLU A 258 -1.95 -5.17 23.44
N MET A 259 -2.49 -3.96 23.18
CA MET A 259 -3.63 -3.77 22.28
C MET A 259 -3.30 -4.25 20.86
N THR A 260 -2.08 -3.97 20.39
CA THR A 260 -1.64 -4.39 19.07
C THR A 260 -1.52 -5.92 18.98
N ASP A 261 -1.08 -6.58 20.04
CA ASP A 261 -0.93 -8.02 20.07
C ASP A 261 -2.28 -8.75 20.14
N GLU A 262 -3.24 -8.23 20.89
CA GLU A 262 -4.62 -8.75 20.87
C GLU A 262 -5.24 -8.62 19.47
N LEU A 263 -5.04 -7.47 18.81
CA LEU A 263 -5.46 -7.24 17.43
C LEU A 263 -4.83 -8.22 16.44
N LYS A 264 -3.51 -8.43 16.55
CA LYS A 264 -2.78 -9.43 15.74
C LYS A 264 -3.34 -10.82 15.96
N GLN A 265 -3.62 -11.20 17.21
CA GLN A 265 -4.17 -12.52 17.52
C GLN A 265 -5.56 -12.72 16.94
N MET A 266 -6.47 -11.75 17.09
CA MET A 266 -7.82 -11.84 16.55
C MET A 266 -7.83 -11.91 15.01
N LEU A 267 -7.12 -11.00 14.35
CA LEU A 267 -7.02 -11.00 12.88
C LEU A 267 -6.26 -12.22 12.36
N GLY A 268 -5.20 -12.63 13.05
CA GLY A 268 -4.41 -13.82 12.73
C GLY A 268 -5.24 -15.10 12.83
N HIS A 269 -6.03 -15.25 13.89
CA HIS A 269 -6.93 -16.39 14.05
C HIS A 269 -7.98 -16.46 12.94
N ALA A 270 -8.61 -15.33 12.62
CA ALA A 270 -9.59 -15.24 11.54
C ALA A 270 -8.96 -15.59 10.17
N LEU A 271 -7.70 -15.22 9.93
CA LEU A 271 -6.98 -15.53 8.70
C LEU A 271 -6.52 -16.98 8.63
N HIS A 272 -6.07 -17.55 9.75
CA HIS A 272 -5.72 -18.97 9.84
C HIS A 272 -6.93 -19.88 9.57
N GLN A 273 -8.11 -19.55 10.10
CA GLN A 273 -9.36 -20.26 9.79
C GLN A 273 -9.71 -20.26 8.29
N LYS A 274 -9.18 -19.30 7.51
CA LYS A 274 -9.33 -19.22 6.05
C LYS A 274 -8.24 -19.98 5.27
N GLY A 275 -7.37 -20.72 5.95
CA GLY A 275 -6.30 -21.52 5.34
C GLY A 275 -5.14 -20.69 4.80
N VAL A 276 -4.83 -19.58 5.47
CA VAL A 276 -3.63 -18.77 5.23
C VAL A 276 -2.89 -18.62 6.55
N ASP A 277 -1.72 -19.24 6.63
CA ASP A 277 -0.80 -19.05 7.76
C ASP A 277 -0.03 -17.76 7.56
N LEU A 278 0.02 -16.94 8.61
CA LEU A 278 0.68 -15.64 8.56
C LEU A 278 1.95 -15.64 9.40
N ASN A 279 3.00 -15.02 8.87
CA ASN A 279 4.19 -14.72 9.63
C ASN A 279 4.05 -13.36 10.33
N MET A 280 3.67 -13.40 11.60
CA MET A 280 3.44 -12.20 12.41
C MET A 280 4.72 -11.51 12.90
N ASP A 281 5.88 -12.15 12.83
CA ASP A 281 7.12 -11.67 13.46
C ASP A 281 7.59 -10.33 12.87
N LYS A 282 7.27 -10.08 11.61
CA LYS A 282 7.75 -8.92 10.85
C LYS A 282 6.71 -7.85 10.58
N VAL A 283 5.51 -8.00 11.15
CA VAL A 283 4.43 -7.05 10.94
C VAL A 283 4.75 -5.69 11.59
N GLY A 284 4.45 -4.60 10.88
CA GLY A 284 4.76 -3.24 11.33
C GLY A 284 6.23 -2.83 11.21
N LEU A 285 7.10 -3.69 10.69
CA LEU A 285 8.52 -3.35 10.54
C LEU A 285 8.78 -2.37 9.41
N PHE A 286 9.48 -1.28 9.71
CA PHE A 286 9.98 -0.33 8.73
C PHE A 286 11.44 0.01 8.99
N VAL A 287 12.09 0.63 8.01
CA VAL A 287 13.50 1.06 8.12
C VAL A 287 13.55 2.58 8.09
N LYS A 288 14.18 3.17 9.10
CA LYS A 288 14.46 4.60 9.19
C LYS A 288 15.93 4.80 9.48
N GLU A 289 16.62 5.60 8.67
CA GLU A 289 18.05 5.91 8.83
C GLU A 289 18.94 4.66 9.01
N GLY A 290 18.60 3.57 8.31
CA GLY A 290 19.32 2.30 8.38
C GLY A 290 18.99 1.44 9.60
N ARG A 291 18.14 1.91 10.52
CA ARG A 291 17.67 1.15 11.69
C ARG A 291 16.29 0.57 11.44
N GLN A 292 16.10 -0.65 11.91
CA GLN A 292 14.81 -1.32 11.91
C GLN A 292 13.97 -0.83 13.08
N MET A 293 12.72 -0.49 12.82
CA MET A 293 11.75 0.02 13.79
C MET A 293 10.42 -0.71 13.63
N ILE A 294 9.61 -0.72 14.69
CA ILE A 294 8.23 -1.22 14.67
C ILE A 294 7.28 -0.03 14.71
N SER A 295 6.25 -0.07 13.88
CA SER A 295 5.10 0.84 13.92
C SER A 295 3.83 0.01 14.03
N PHE A 296 3.09 0.21 15.13
CA PHE A 296 1.84 -0.51 15.36
C PHE A 296 0.71 -0.08 14.43
N PRO A 297 0.51 1.22 14.09
CA PRO A 297 -0.46 1.59 13.06
C PRO A 297 -0.12 1.02 11.67
N LEU A 298 1.17 0.92 11.33
CA LEU A 298 1.59 0.22 10.12
C LEU A 298 1.27 -1.28 10.19
N ALA A 299 1.50 -1.91 11.34
CA ALA A 299 1.17 -3.33 11.55
C ALA A 299 -0.31 -3.60 11.29
N LEU A 300 -1.18 -2.78 11.88
CA LEU A 300 -2.62 -2.90 11.72
C LEU A 300 -3.06 -2.60 10.28
N ALA A 301 -2.49 -1.60 9.61
CA ALA A 301 -2.76 -1.36 8.20
C ALA A 301 -2.40 -2.58 7.32
N GLN A 302 -1.24 -3.20 7.56
CA GLN A 302 -0.82 -4.40 6.84
C GLN A 302 -1.76 -5.58 7.11
N LEU A 303 -2.17 -5.79 8.35
CA LEU A 303 -3.08 -6.87 8.74
C LEU A 303 -4.48 -6.69 8.16
N THR A 304 -5.05 -5.49 8.28
CA THR A 304 -6.37 -5.17 7.73
C THR A 304 -6.41 -5.40 6.22
N ILE A 305 -5.42 -4.88 5.48
CA ILE A 305 -5.36 -5.09 4.02
C ILE A 305 -5.19 -6.58 3.70
N THR A 306 -4.34 -7.29 4.43
CA THR A 306 -4.12 -8.73 4.23
C THR A 306 -5.39 -9.54 4.50
N TYR A 307 -6.15 -9.17 5.53
CA TYR A 307 -7.44 -9.78 5.85
C TYR A 307 -8.40 -9.74 4.67
N PHE A 308 -8.58 -8.54 4.10
CA PHE A 308 -9.49 -8.34 2.97
C PHE A 308 -8.99 -8.95 1.67
N LEU A 309 -7.67 -8.99 1.47
CA LEU A 309 -7.08 -9.71 0.35
C LEU A 309 -7.42 -11.21 0.41
N VAL A 310 -7.18 -11.86 1.55
CA VAL A 310 -7.49 -13.29 1.73
C VAL A 310 -8.99 -13.56 1.62
N GLN A 311 -9.83 -12.66 2.13
CA GLN A 311 -11.27 -12.78 2.00
C GLN A 311 -11.74 -12.72 0.53
N ASN A 312 -11.19 -11.80 -0.26
CA ASN A 312 -11.52 -11.72 -1.68
C ASN A 312 -10.98 -12.92 -2.47
N LEU A 313 -9.83 -13.50 -2.07
CA LEU A 313 -9.31 -14.72 -2.67
C LEU A 313 -10.33 -15.87 -2.56
N LYS A 314 -11.00 -15.99 -1.40
CA LYS A 314 -12.04 -17.02 -1.20
C LYS A 314 -13.25 -16.79 -2.11
N LYS A 315 -13.69 -15.55 -2.32
CA LYS A 315 -14.77 -15.25 -3.27
C LYS A 315 -14.39 -15.68 -4.69
N VAL A 316 -13.15 -15.38 -5.10
CA VAL A 316 -12.60 -15.80 -6.40
C VAL A 316 -12.51 -17.32 -6.49
N GLU A 317 -12.12 -18.03 -5.42
CA GLU A 317 -12.12 -19.49 -5.33
C GLU A 317 -13.52 -20.11 -5.54
N HIS A 318 -14.57 -19.57 -4.89
CA HIS A 318 -15.93 -20.10 -5.00
C HIS A 318 -16.61 -19.83 -6.36
N ALA A 319 -16.35 -18.68 -7.00
CA ALA A 319 -17.04 -18.26 -8.23
C ALA A 319 -16.75 -19.10 -9.50
N VAL A 320 -15.92 -20.15 -9.42
CA VAL A 320 -15.63 -21.07 -10.55
C VAL A 320 -16.04 -22.50 -10.22
N GLU A 321 -16.48 -22.78 -8.99
CA GLU A 321 -17.04 -24.08 -8.62
C GLU A 321 -18.55 -24.18 -8.95
N VAL A 322 -19.16 -23.07 -9.37
CA VAL A 322 -20.56 -22.93 -9.80
C VAL A 322 -20.60 -22.66 -11.31
#